data_AF-T1A2Y2-F1
#
_entry.id   AF-T1A2Y2-F1
#
_cell.length_a   1.000
_cell.length_b   1.000
_cell.length_c   1.000
_cell.angle_alpha   90.00
_cell.angle_beta   90.00
_cell.angle_gamma   90.00
#
_symmetry.space_group_name_H-M   'P 1'
#
loop_
_entity.id
_entity.type
_entity.pdbx_description
1 polymer ?
#
loop_
_entity_poly.entity_id
_entity_poly.type
_entity_poly.pdbx_seq_one_letter_code
_entity_poly.pdbx_strand_id
1 'polypeptide(L)'
;MLSPLQNLSLILVMASPVIPGPAELRSSNSIFNRATERMVLGELTYVETLPLLSGLTPEEAISVYSVFGGSPHSLMHFNPRLNLERNIEENMLSRSSYLYNFAKFTLLSGVKNRYKVFDILQHLGYGPNTLEGLSAETGMA
;
A
#
# COMPACT_ATOMS: atom_id res chain seq x y z
N MET A 1 16.00 7.85 5.59
CA MET A 1 15.49 6.51 5.23
C MET A 1 13.97 6.55 5.38
N LEU A 2 13.22 6.49 4.28
CA LEU A 2 11.76 6.40 4.31
C LEU A 2 11.40 4.92 4.25
N SER A 3 10.62 4.46 5.23
CA SER A 3 10.14 3.09 5.40
C SER A 3 9.20 2.64 4.26
N PRO A 4 9.05 1.32 4.00
CA PRO A 4 8.36 0.80 2.81
C PRO A 4 6.84 0.89 2.83
N LEU A 5 6.24 1.35 3.94
CA LEU A 5 4.79 1.53 4.04
C LEU A 5 4.49 3.00 3.76
N GLN A 6 3.82 3.28 2.64
CA GLN A 6 3.36 4.61 2.28
C GLN A 6 2.26 5.05 3.26
N ASN A 7 2.66 5.59 4.41
CA ASN A 7 1.74 6.22 5.34
C ASN A 7 1.16 7.48 4.69
N LEU A 8 -0.16 7.56 4.64
CA LEU A 8 -0.88 8.71 4.12
C LEU A 8 -0.61 9.91 5.03
N SER A 9 0.18 10.87 4.54
CA SER A 9 0.52 12.07 5.30
C SER A 9 -0.48 13.17 4.99
N LEU A 10 -1.42 13.44 5.89
CA LEU A 10 -2.33 14.59 5.74
C LEU A 10 -1.58 15.86 6.17
N ILE A 11 -1.47 16.81 5.24
CA ILE A 11 -0.93 18.15 5.53
C ILE A 11 -2.09 19.14 5.47
N LEU A 12 -2.48 19.66 6.63
CA LEU A 12 -3.50 20.70 6.73
C LEU A 12 -2.84 22.07 6.54
N VAL A 13 -2.83 22.59 5.32
CA VAL A 13 -2.56 24.02 5.08
C VAL A 13 -3.91 24.73 5.10
N MET A 14 -4.04 25.80 5.90
CA MET A 14 -5.27 26.55 6.23
C MET A 14 -6.08 27.14 5.05
N ALA A 15 -5.92 26.66 3.81
CA ALA A 15 -6.78 26.99 2.68
C ALA A 15 -7.19 25.80 1.78
N SER A 16 -6.67 24.58 1.97
CA SER A 16 -7.13 23.40 1.21
C SER A 16 -6.60 22.08 1.80
N PRO A 17 -7.43 21.01 1.92
CA PRO A 17 -6.92 19.67 2.19
C PRO A 17 -6.19 19.16 0.95
N VAL A 18 -4.91 19.47 0.84
CA VAL A 18 -4.03 18.87 -0.16
C VAL A 18 -3.50 17.58 0.44
N ILE A 19 -3.63 16.47 -0.27
CA ILE A 19 -2.87 15.24 0.00
C ILE A 19 -1.64 15.30 -0.92
N PRO A 20 -0.49 15.81 -0.43
CA PRO A 20 0.70 15.92 -1.25
C PRO A 20 1.25 14.53 -1.57
N GLY A 21 1.66 14.34 -2.82
CA GLY A 21 2.39 13.16 -3.22
C GLY A 21 3.81 13.13 -2.65
N PRO A 22 4.56 12.03 -2.90
CA PRO A 22 5.92 11.86 -2.40
C PRO A 22 6.91 12.93 -2.88
N ALA A 23 6.64 13.58 -4.02
CA ALA A 23 7.49 14.63 -4.56
C ALA A 23 7.32 15.93 -3.77
N GLU A 24 6.08 16.32 -3.50
CA GLU A 24 5.68 17.53 -2.77
C GLU A 24 6.13 17.48 -1.29
N LEU A 25 6.30 16.27 -0.75
CA LEU A 25 6.82 16.00 0.59
C LEU A 25 8.35 16.05 0.71
N ARG A 26 9.09 16.46 -0.34
CA ARG A 26 10.54 16.65 -0.26
C ARG A 26 10.88 17.98 0.41
N SER A 27 11.93 18.01 1.23
CA SER A 27 12.40 19.21 1.93
C SER A 27 12.75 20.39 1.03
N SER A 28 13.02 20.13 -0.26
CA SER A 28 13.27 21.15 -1.28
C SER A 28 12.02 21.88 -1.76
N ASN A 29 10.81 21.38 -1.47
CA ASN A 29 9.56 21.98 -1.93
C ASN A 29 9.03 23.02 -0.94
N SER A 30 8.55 24.16 -1.45
CA SER A 30 8.09 25.28 -0.63
C SER A 30 6.90 24.92 0.27
N ILE A 31 6.10 23.93 -0.13
CA ILE A 31 4.96 23.41 0.62
C ILE A 31 5.42 22.64 1.88
N PHE A 32 6.58 21.97 1.82
CA PHE A 32 7.09 21.16 2.92
C PHE A 32 7.31 21.98 4.20
N ASN A 33 7.78 23.23 4.06
CA ASN A 33 8.03 24.13 5.18
C ASN A 33 6.80 24.95 5.61
N ARG A 34 5.65 24.79 4.94
CA ARG A 34 4.41 25.56 5.20
C ARG A 34 3.36 24.76 5.98
N ALA A 35 3.67 23.53 6.37
CA ALA A 35 2.80 22.68 7.18
C ALA A 35 2.92 23.06 8.66
N THR A 36 1.83 23.51 9.28
CA THR A 36 1.78 23.78 10.72
C THR A 36 1.76 22.49 11.53
N GLU A 37 0.98 21.50 11.08
CA GLU A 37 0.92 20.17 11.66
C GLU A 37 0.92 19.11 10.57
N ARG A 38 1.41 17.92 10.93
CA ARG A 38 1.52 16.77 10.05
C ARG A 38 0.92 15.58 10.76
N MET A 39 -0.16 15.03 10.18
CA MET A 39 -0.73 13.79 10.66
C MET A 39 -0.33 12.67 9.73
N VAL A 40 0.33 11.65 10.28
CA VAL A 40 0.68 10.44 9.55
C VAL A 40 -0.39 9.40 9.84
N LEU A 41 -1.23 9.13 8.84
CA LEU A 41 -2.26 8.11 8.91
C LEU A 41 -1.66 6.77 8.48
N GLY A 42 -1.68 5.81 9.40
CA GLY A 42 -1.31 4.43 9.14
C GLY A 42 -2.47 3.63 8.55
N GLU A 43 -2.20 2.36 8.29
CA GLU A 43 -3.26 1.38 8.00
C GLU A 43 -4.14 1.16 9.24
N LEU A 44 -5.42 0.85 9.00
CA LEU A 44 -6.34 0.45 10.05
C LEU A 44 -5.95 -0.92 10.60
N THR A 45 -5.97 -1.07 11.91
CA THR A 45 -5.90 -2.39 12.54
C THR A 45 -7.15 -3.21 12.22
N TYR A 46 -7.07 -4.54 12.36
CA TYR A 46 -8.23 -5.42 12.18
C TYR A 46 -9.47 -4.93 12.93
N VAL A 47 -9.32 -4.52 14.20
CA VAL A 47 -10.43 -4.03 15.02
C VAL A 47 -11.04 -2.75 14.45
N GLU A 48 -10.22 -1.83 13.94
CA GLU A 48 -10.66 -0.59 13.31
C GLU A 48 -11.35 -0.82 11.95
N THR A 49 -11.11 -1.97 11.30
CA THR A 49 -11.77 -2.34 10.04
C THR A 49 -13.15 -2.99 10.23
N LEU A 50 -13.47 -3.51 11.42
CA LEU A 50 -14.75 -4.20 11.68
C LEU A 50 -16.00 -3.37 11.33
N PRO A 51 -16.06 -2.04 11.58
CA PRO A 51 -17.19 -1.22 11.14
C PRO A 51 -17.36 -1.19 9.62
N LEU A 52 -16.28 -1.30 8.85
CA LEU A 52 -16.31 -1.34 7.38
C LEU A 52 -16.73 -2.72 6.84
N LEU A 53 -16.53 -3.76 7.65
CA LEU A 53 -16.85 -5.15 7.33
C LEU A 53 -18.15 -5.62 8.00
N SER A 54 -19.00 -4.68 8.40
CA SER A 54 -20.27 -4.98 9.07
C SER A 54 -21.14 -5.88 8.20
N GLY A 55 -21.63 -6.98 8.77
CA GLY A 55 -22.48 -7.96 8.07
C GLY A 55 -21.76 -9.24 7.65
N LEU A 56 -20.44 -9.29 7.76
CA LEU A 56 -19.65 -10.53 7.65
C LEU A 56 -19.60 -11.27 8.98
N THR A 57 -19.41 -12.59 8.96
CA THR A 57 -19.03 -13.34 10.16
C THR A 57 -17.61 -12.98 10.59
N PRO A 58 -17.22 -13.25 11.86
CA PRO A 58 -15.84 -13.04 12.31
C PRO A 58 -14.80 -13.73 11.41
N GLU A 59 -15.08 -14.96 10.97
CA GLU A 59 -14.23 -15.76 10.08
C GLU A 59 -14.10 -15.15 8.68
N GLU A 60 -15.20 -14.63 8.14
CA GLU A 60 -15.19 -13.91 6.86
C GLU A 60 -14.42 -12.60 6.98
N ALA A 61 -14.65 -11.83 8.04
CA ALA A 61 -13.98 -10.55 8.25
C ALA A 61 -12.47 -10.70 8.39
N ILE A 62 -11.99 -11.71 9.14
CA ILE A 62 -10.54 -11.96 9.26
C ILE A 62 -9.94 -12.45 7.93
N SER A 63 -10.70 -13.21 7.14
CA SER A 63 -10.26 -13.65 5.80
C SER A 63 -10.18 -12.49 4.81
N VAL A 64 -11.12 -11.54 4.87
CA VAL A 64 -11.06 -10.32 4.06
C VAL A 64 -9.90 -9.44 4.50
N TYR A 65 -9.72 -9.23 5.80
CA TYR A 65 -8.61 -8.41 6.32
C TYR A 65 -7.23 -8.99 6.00
N SER A 66 -7.06 -10.32 6.05
CA SER A 66 -5.78 -10.95 5.72
C SER A 66 -5.37 -10.78 4.25
N VAL A 67 -6.34 -10.58 3.37
CA VAL A 67 -6.12 -10.34 1.93
C VAL A 67 -5.98 -8.85 1.63
N PHE A 68 -6.97 -8.04 2.03
CA PHE A 68 -7.06 -6.62 1.67
C PHE A 68 -6.24 -5.70 2.58
N GLY A 69 -5.84 -6.18 3.76
CA GLY A 69 -5.09 -5.43 4.76
C GLY A 69 -5.92 -4.34 5.43
N GLY A 70 -5.22 -3.44 6.11
CA GLY A 70 -5.81 -2.31 6.83
C GLY A 70 -6.02 -1.04 5.99
N SER A 71 -5.61 -1.06 4.73
CA SER A 71 -5.75 0.11 3.84
C SER A 71 -7.23 0.37 3.56
N PRO A 72 -7.78 1.55 3.94
CA PRO A 72 -9.18 1.89 3.62
C PRO A 72 -9.46 1.83 2.13
N HIS A 73 -8.47 2.23 1.31
CA HIS A 73 -8.59 2.20 -0.13
C HIS A 73 -8.74 0.78 -0.67
N SER A 74 -7.96 -0.18 -0.17
CA SER A 74 -8.08 -1.59 -0.57
C SER A 74 -9.44 -2.16 -0.14
N LEU A 75 -9.85 -1.91 1.10
CA LEU A 75 -11.12 -2.40 1.65
C LEU A 75 -12.34 -1.86 0.91
N MET A 76 -12.30 -0.63 0.38
CA MET A 76 -13.40 -0.07 -0.42
C MET A 76 -13.65 -0.81 -1.74
N HIS A 77 -12.68 -1.59 -2.23
CA HIS A 77 -12.83 -2.40 -3.44
C HIS A 77 -13.40 -3.81 -3.16
N PHE A 78 -13.49 -4.21 -1.88
CA PHE A 78 -14.12 -5.47 -1.52
C PHE A 78 -15.64 -5.40 -1.76
N ASN A 79 -16.16 -6.42 -2.45
CA ASN A 79 -17.59 -6.57 -2.73
C ASN A 79 -18.16 -7.73 -1.90
N PRO A 80 -18.98 -7.46 -0.86
CA PRO A 80 -19.54 -8.51 0.00
C PRO A 80 -20.56 -9.41 -0.71
N ARG A 81 -20.99 -9.07 -1.94
CA ARG A 81 -21.88 -9.92 -2.74
C ARG A 81 -21.15 -11.04 -3.48
N LEU A 82 -19.82 -10.98 -3.52
CA LEU A 82 -18.97 -11.98 -4.15
C LEU A 82 -18.24 -12.75 -3.05
N ASN A 83 -17.89 -13.99 -3.32
CA ASN A 83 -17.01 -14.73 -2.42
C ASN A 83 -15.58 -14.13 -2.46
N LEU A 84 -14.75 -14.54 -1.51
CA LEU A 84 -13.39 -13.99 -1.36
C LEU A 84 -12.50 -14.26 -2.60
N GLU A 85 -12.60 -15.45 -3.19
CA GLU A 85 -11.83 -15.83 -4.38
C GLU A 85 -12.14 -14.91 -5.56
N ARG A 86 -13.42 -14.65 -5.85
CA ARG A 86 -13.83 -13.73 -6.92
C ARG A 86 -13.40 -12.30 -6.64
N ASN A 87 -13.45 -11.88 -5.38
CA ASN A 87 -12.90 -10.58 -4.97
C ASN A 87 -11.40 -10.46 -5.27
N ILE A 88 -10.61 -11.51 -5.01
CA ILE A 88 -9.17 -11.55 -5.31
C ILE A 88 -8.94 -11.51 -6.82
N GLU A 89 -9.65 -12.34 -7.58
CA GLU A 89 -9.54 -12.38 -9.04
C GLU A 89 -9.82 -11.00 -9.66
N GLU A 90 -10.94 -10.38 -9.28
CA GLU A 90 -11.42 -9.13 -9.87
C GLU A 90 -10.59 -7.92 -9.43
N ASN A 91 -10.16 -7.86 -8.16
CA ASN A 91 -9.50 -6.67 -7.62
C ASN A 91 -7.98 -6.75 -7.61
N MET A 92 -7.38 -7.93 -7.54
CA MET A 92 -5.92 -8.08 -7.34
C MET A 92 -5.21 -8.77 -8.49
N LEU A 93 -5.83 -9.78 -9.10
CA LEU A 93 -5.18 -10.58 -10.15
C LEU A 93 -5.49 -10.07 -11.56
N SER A 94 -6.62 -9.38 -11.73
CA SER A 94 -6.97 -8.77 -13.00
C SER A 94 -6.05 -7.59 -13.33
N ARG A 95 -5.45 -7.61 -14.53
CA ARG A 95 -4.59 -6.53 -15.03
C ARG A 95 -5.32 -5.21 -15.25
N SER A 96 -6.65 -5.23 -15.39
CA SER A 96 -7.48 -4.03 -15.50
C SER A 96 -7.95 -3.51 -14.14
N SER A 97 -7.73 -4.26 -13.05
CA SER A 97 -8.15 -3.83 -11.72
C SER A 97 -7.34 -2.65 -11.22
N TYR A 98 -7.97 -1.85 -10.35
CA TYR A 98 -7.31 -0.70 -9.77
C TYR A 98 -6.16 -1.13 -8.85
N LEU A 99 -6.36 -2.09 -7.93
CA LEU A 99 -5.32 -2.46 -6.97
C LEU A 99 -4.10 -3.08 -7.64
N TYR A 100 -4.29 -3.88 -8.70
CA TYR A 100 -3.16 -4.38 -9.50
C TYR A 100 -2.33 -3.23 -10.09
N ASN A 101 -3.01 -2.27 -10.73
CA ASN A 101 -2.33 -1.15 -11.37
C ASN A 101 -1.72 -0.19 -10.35
N PHE A 102 -2.38 0.01 -9.20
CA PHE A 102 -1.88 0.81 -8.09
C PHE A 102 -0.61 0.21 -7.50
N ALA A 103 -0.61 -1.10 -7.21
CA ALA A 103 0.59 -1.79 -6.72
C ALA A 103 1.73 -1.71 -7.74
N LYS A 104 1.44 -2.01 -9.01
CA LYS A 104 2.41 -1.90 -10.11
C LYS A 104 2.97 -0.48 -10.25
N PHE A 105 2.11 0.54 -10.20
CA PHE A 105 2.53 1.94 -10.30
C PHE A 105 3.40 2.31 -9.10
N THR A 106 2.96 2.01 -7.89
CA THR A 106 3.68 2.33 -6.64
C THR A 106 5.08 1.72 -6.63
N LEU A 107 5.19 0.44 -7.01
CA LEU A 107 6.45 -0.30 -7.03
C LEU A 107 7.43 0.19 -8.10
N LEU A 108 6.92 0.63 -9.25
CA LEU A 108 7.76 0.98 -10.40
C LEU A 108 7.96 2.49 -10.58
N SER A 109 7.20 3.32 -9.87
CA SER A 109 7.30 4.77 -9.95
C SER A 109 8.63 5.26 -9.43
N GLY A 110 9.38 5.95 -10.29
CA GLY A 110 10.68 6.53 -9.94
C GLY A 110 11.84 5.52 -9.92
N VAL A 111 11.61 4.24 -10.23
CA VAL A 111 12.68 3.24 -10.31
C VAL A 111 13.31 3.22 -11.71
N LYS A 112 14.64 3.40 -11.78
CA LYS A 112 15.39 3.40 -13.05
C LYS A 112 15.46 2.03 -13.71
N ASN A 113 15.57 0.94 -12.94
CA ASN A 113 15.66 -0.42 -13.45
C ASN A 113 14.52 -1.28 -12.88
N ARG A 114 13.51 -1.54 -13.70
CA ARG A 114 12.31 -2.28 -13.31
C ARG A 114 12.55 -3.78 -13.09
N TYR A 115 13.56 -4.37 -13.73
CA TYR A 115 13.89 -5.79 -13.56
C TYR A 115 14.36 -6.06 -12.13
N LYS A 116 15.18 -5.16 -11.58
CA LYS A 116 15.64 -5.23 -10.18
C LYS A 116 14.51 -5.22 -9.16
N VAL A 117 13.42 -4.49 -9.41
CA VAL A 117 12.25 -4.49 -8.52
C VAL A 117 11.61 -5.87 -8.48
N PHE A 118 11.52 -6.54 -9.62
CA PHE A 118 10.93 -7.87 -9.71
C PHE A 118 11.78 -8.91 -8.97
N ASP A 119 13.11 -8.84 -9.07
CA ASP A 119 14.01 -9.73 -8.33
C ASP A 119 13.87 -9.56 -6.80
N ILE A 120 13.77 -8.30 -6.33
CA ILE A 120 13.50 -7.99 -4.92
C ILE A 120 12.15 -8.56 -4.47
N LEU A 121 11.10 -8.38 -5.27
CA LEU A 121 9.77 -8.89 -4.94
C LEU A 121 9.72 -10.42 -4.90
N GLN A 122 10.43 -11.09 -5.81
CA GLN A 122 10.54 -12.55 -5.78
C GLN A 122 11.26 -13.02 -4.52
N HIS A 123 12.39 -12.38 -4.16
CA HIS A 123 13.12 -12.73 -2.94
C HIS A 123 12.23 -12.58 -1.70
N LEU A 124 11.49 -11.46 -1.60
CA LEU A 124 10.57 -11.21 -0.50
C LEU A 124 9.36 -12.17 -0.45
N GLY A 125 8.98 -12.73 -1.59
CA GLY A 125 7.86 -13.66 -1.71
C GLY A 125 8.23 -15.12 -1.45
N TYR A 126 9.47 -15.54 -1.76
CA TYR A 126 9.87 -16.95 -1.77
C TYR A 126 10.96 -17.33 -0.76
N GLY A 127 11.66 -16.36 -0.16
CA GLY A 127 12.87 -16.63 0.64
C GLY A 127 12.84 -16.07 2.07
N PRO A 128 13.84 -16.41 2.89
CA PRO A 128 14.08 -15.71 4.14
C PRO A 128 14.47 -14.26 3.83
N ASN A 129 13.60 -13.32 4.24
CA ASN A 129 13.65 -11.88 3.98
C ASN A 129 14.90 -11.19 4.57
N THR A 130 16.08 -11.52 4.05
CA THR A 130 17.39 -11.08 4.56
C THR A 130 18.14 -10.35 3.45
N LEU A 131 18.90 -9.31 3.84
CA LEU A 131 19.72 -8.54 2.90
C LEU A 131 20.82 -9.41 2.26
N GLU A 132 21.37 -10.36 3.02
CA GLU A 132 22.39 -11.30 2.54
C GLU A 132 21.82 -12.22 1.46
N GLY A 133 20.63 -12.79 1.68
CA GLY A 133 19.94 -13.62 0.69
C GLY A 133 19.62 -12.83 -0.58
N LEU A 134 19.11 -11.62 -0.43
CA LEU A 134 18.81 -10.75 -1.57
C LEU A 134 20.06 -10.41 -2.38
N SER A 135 21.18 -10.09 -1.71
CA SER A 135 22.44 -9.76 -2.38
C SER A 135 23.00 -10.97 -3.14
N ALA A 136 22.93 -12.16 -2.55
CA ALA A 136 23.38 -13.41 -3.17
C ALA A 136 22.55 -13.77 -4.43
N GLU A 137 21.23 -13.57 -4.40
CA GLU A 137 20.34 -13.91 -5.52
C GLU A 137 20.36 -12.86 -6.64
N THR A 138 20.44 -11.59 -6.29
CA THR A 138 20.24 -10.49 -7.25
C THR A 138 21.53 -9.78 -7.68
N GLY A 139 22.66 -10.08 -7.02
CA GLY A 139 23.94 -9.41 -7.24
C GLY A 139 23.92 -7.91 -6.91
N MET A 140 22.93 -7.46 -6.14
CA MET A 140 22.84 -6.08 -5.65
C MET A 140 23.62 -5.98 -4.34
N ALA A 141 24.75 -5.27 -4.38
CA ALA A 141 25.55 -4.85 -3.23
C ALA A 141 25.70 -3.32 -3.26
#